data_AF-A0A8T4BKI4-F1
#
_entry.id   AF-A0A8T4BKI4-F1
#
_cell.length_a   1.000
_cell.length_b   1.000
_cell.length_c   1.000
_cell.angle_alpha   90.00
_cell.angle_beta   90.00
_cell.angle_gamma   90.00
#
_symmetry.space_group_name_H-M   'P 1'
#
loop_
_entity.id
_entity.type
_entity.pdbx_description
1 polymer ?
#
loop_
_entity_poly.entity_id
_entity_poly.type
_entity_poly.pdbx_seq_one_letter_code
_entity_poly.pdbx_strand_id
1 'polypeptide(L)'
;MKSMEILLDPDSSVLIAQVGSAEASHTMDTEHLLLRGKHFTGPSKVVYLGDVATALMAQLSHPDTPQFSEPAGFNEQHWCIETTSGDLKVRIESKPYWAFGLFTSGYLNVIRLEGPLHLRARLIFDTVSSLGHHPWEFAHWRSLDRFTKKHTKDITSKSNEELWKNLVDAARQTLSEEIAAMAERAEEILKLGEDSDDFDAWQHAIKDDLHMAKQALAEDNGPGVERALARLEASLIQLDPRLESAHVEAPPVRFATDFEQQNNHSVGASSLTKLDHEESIPFVDLSSPTAEEEEQ
;
A
#
# COMPACT_ATOMS: atom_id res chain seq x y z
N MET A 1 32.71 -10.49 -12.56
CA MET A 1 32.55 -9.11 -13.09
C MET A 1 32.04 -8.28 -11.92
N LYS A 2 32.80 -7.32 -11.41
CA LYS A 2 32.36 -6.50 -10.26
C LYS A 2 31.12 -5.71 -10.70
N SER A 3 29.99 -5.91 -10.05
CA SER A 3 28.85 -5.01 -10.18
C SER A 3 29.32 -3.60 -9.85
N MET A 4 29.03 -2.65 -10.73
CA MET A 4 29.31 -1.25 -10.44
C MET A 4 28.23 -0.83 -9.45
N GLU A 5 28.61 -0.62 -8.19
CA GLU A 5 27.68 -0.09 -7.19
C GLU A 5 27.29 1.32 -7.62
N ILE A 6 26.07 1.46 -8.14
CA ILE A 6 25.46 2.78 -8.35
C ILE A 6 25.21 3.37 -6.97
N LEU A 7 25.88 4.48 -6.68
CA LEU A 7 25.58 5.29 -5.50
C LEU A 7 24.15 5.81 -5.63
N LEU A 8 23.30 5.43 -4.69
CA LEU A 8 21.93 5.93 -4.62
C LEU A 8 21.96 7.42 -4.24
N ASP A 9 21.29 8.24 -5.03
CA ASP A 9 21.11 9.65 -4.71
C ASP A 9 20.29 9.77 -3.40
N PRO A 10 20.68 10.64 -2.46
CA PRO A 10 20.01 10.71 -1.17
C PRO A 10 18.57 11.24 -1.27
N ASP A 11 18.27 12.07 -2.26
CA ASP A 11 17.06 12.90 -2.30
C ASP A 11 16.11 12.52 -3.44
N SER A 12 16.61 11.86 -4.49
CA SER A 12 15.81 11.59 -5.70
C SER A 12 16.13 10.25 -6.35
N SER A 13 15.20 9.74 -7.15
CA SER A 13 15.41 8.55 -8.00
C SER A 13 14.55 8.65 -9.25
N VAL A 14 15.11 8.26 -10.40
CA VAL A 14 14.40 8.21 -11.67
C VAL A 14 14.49 6.80 -12.24
N LEU A 15 13.34 6.15 -12.35
CA LEU A 15 13.19 4.77 -12.77
C LEU A 15 12.37 4.70 -14.04
N ILE A 16 12.73 3.79 -14.93
CA ILE A 16 11.99 3.50 -16.14
C ILE A 16 11.46 2.07 -16.03
N ALA A 17 10.17 1.91 -16.27
CA ALA A 17 9.47 0.64 -16.16
C ALA A 17 8.69 0.29 -17.42
N GLN A 18 8.75 -0.97 -17.83
CA GLN A 18 7.90 -1.53 -18.86
C GLN A 18 6.47 -1.69 -18.31
N VAL A 19 5.48 -1.16 -19.02
CA VAL A 19 4.06 -1.47 -18.73
C VAL A 19 3.77 -2.85 -19.30
N GLY A 20 3.32 -3.79 -18.47
CA GLY A 20 3.01 -5.16 -18.88
C GLY A 20 1.57 -5.29 -19.37
N SER A 21 0.65 -4.74 -18.59
CA SER A 21 -0.79 -4.80 -18.80
C SER A 21 -1.42 -3.45 -18.46
N ALA A 22 -2.57 -3.14 -19.06
CA ALA A 22 -3.35 -1.95 -18.73
C ALA A 22 -4.84 -2.20 -18.96
N GLU A 23 -5.65 -1.75 -18.01
CA GLU A 23 -7.11 -1.89 -18.03
C GLU A 23 -7.80 -0.54 -17.83
N ALA A 24 -9.04 -0.44 -18.31
CA ALA A 24 -9.89 0.74 -18.12
C ALA A 24 -10.52 0.75 -16.72
N SER A 25 -9.69 0.74 -15.68
CA SER A 25 -10.09 0.73 -14.27
C SER A 25 -10.13 2.11 -13.63
N HIS A 26 -9.63 3.14 -14.33
CA HIS A 26 -9.53 4.49 -13.82
C HIS A 26 -10.06 5.52 -14.83
N THR A 27 -10.42 6.67 -14.29
CA THR A 27 -10.82 7.83 -15.07
C THR A 27 -10.13 9.08 -14.55
N MET A 28 -10.10 10.10 -15.38
CA MET A 28 -9.67 11.44 -15.01
C MET A 28 -10.91 12.34 -14.97
N ASP A 29 -11.12 12.98 -13.83
CA ASP A 29 -12.06 14.09 -13.68
C ASP A 29 -11.66 15.24 -14.60
N THR A 30 -12.55 15.65 -15.52
CA THR A 30 -12.23 16.68 -16.51
C THR A 30 -12.24 18.10 -15.95
N GLU A 31 -12.81 18.32 -14.77
CA GLU A 31 -12.90 19.64 -14.15
C GLU A 31 -11.65 19.95 -13.33
N HIS A 32 -11.22 18.99 -12.52
CA HIS A 32 -10.10 19.18 -11.57
C HIS A 32 -8.82 18.45 -11.99
N LEU A 33 -8.86 17.67 -13.07
CA LEU A 33 -7.75 16.84 -13.54
C LEU A 33 -7.25 15.87 -12.45
N LEU A 34 -8.17 15.32 -11.66
CA LEU A 34 -7.87 14.37 -10.61
C LEU A 34 -8.10 12.93 -11.07
N LEU A 35 -7.24 12.03 -10.62
CA LEU A 35 -7.44 10.60 -10.81
C LEU A 35 -8.62 10.12 -9.99
N ARG A 36 -9.52 9.38 -10.65
CA ARG A 36 -10.73 8.80 -10.05
C ARG A 36 -10.84 7.32 -10.43
N GLY A 37 -11.62 6.59 -9.65
CA GLY A 37 -11.98 5.21 -9.98
C GLY A 37 -12.98 5.16 -11.15
N LYS A 38 -13.07 4.00 -11.80
CA LYS A 38 -13.97 3.72 -12.93
C LYS A 38 -15.42 4.19 -12.75
N HIS A 39 -15.94 4.14 -11.53
CA HIS A 39 -17.35 4.43 -11.21
C HIS A 39 -17.62 5.90 -10.82
N PHE A 40 -16.67 6.80 -11.06
CA PHE A 40 -16.89 8.22 -10.83
C PHE A 40 -18.03 8.76 -11.71
N THR A 41 -19.01 9.40 -11.08
CA THR A 41 -20.27 9.82 -11.72
C THR A 41 -20.19 11.19 -12.39
N GLY A 42 -19.12 11.95 -12.13
CA GLY A 42 -18.91 13.26 -12.73
C GLY A 42 -18.31 13.20 -14.15
N PRO A 43 -18.22 14.37 -14.82
CA PRO A 43 -17.57 14.49 -16.13
C PRO A 43 -16.14 13.93 -16.09
N SER A 44 -15.89 12.86 -16.83
CA SER A 44 -14.61 12.18 -16.79
C SER A 44 -14.23 11.53 -18.12
N LYS A 45 -12.94 11.20 -18.26
CA LYS A 45 -12.37 10.47 -19.39
C LYS A 45 -11.66 9.22 -18.91
N VAL A 46 -11.72 8.15 -19.69
CA VAL A 46 -11.00 6.91 -19.38
C VAL A 46 -9.50 7.16 -19.44
N VAL A 47 -8.77 6.57 -18.50
CA VAL A 47 -7.31 6.55 -18.49
C VAL A 47 -6.83 5.15 -18.19
N TYR A 48 -5.82 4.71 -18.93
CA TYR A 48 -5.17 3.42 -18.73
C TYR A 48 -3.83 3.66 -18.03
N LEU A 49 -3.77 3.36 -16.74
CA LEU A 49 -2.56 3.61 -15.94
C LEU A 49 -1.48 2.55 -16.14
N GLY A 50 -1.90 1.31 -16.40
CA GLY A 50 -1.00 0.17 -16.44
C GLY A 50 -0.73 -0.43 -15.05
N ASP A 51 -0.25 -1.67 -15.04
CA ASP A 51 0.09 -2.43 -13.84
C ASP A 51 1.12 -1.72 -12.96
N VAL A 52 2.23 -1.22 -13.52
CA VAL A 52 3.29 -0.60 -12.72
C VAL A 52 2.81 0.65 -11.97
N ALA A 53 2.16 1.59 -12.66
CA ALA A 53 1.64 2.80 -12.00
C ALA A 53 0.57 2.45 -10.97
N THR A 54 -0.32 1.51 -11.28
CA THR A 54 -1.38 1.04 -10.36
C THR A 54 -0.77 0.41 -9.10
N ALA A 55 0.20 -0.49 -9.27
CA ALA A 55 0.92 -1.13 -8.18
C ALA A 55 1.62 -0.10 -7.30
N LEU A 56 2.36 0.84 -7.90
CA LEU A 56 3.10 1.86 -7.15
C LEU A 56 2.16 2.75 -6.33
N MET A 57 1.05 3.23 -6.91
CA MET A 57 0.10 4.06 -6.17
C MET A 57 -0.59 3.31 -5.04
N ALA A 58 -0.84 2.01 -5.21
CA ALA A 58 -1.45 1.17 -4.16
C ALA A 58 -0.56 1.00 -2.92
N GLN A 59 0.77 1.17 -3.07
CA GLN A 59 1.72 1.09 -1.95
C GLN A 59 1.94 2.44 -1.23
N LEU A 60 1.36 3.54 -1.72
CA LEU A 60 1.41 4.81 -1.01
C LEU A 60 0.47 4.74 0.19
N SER A 61 0.99 5.01 1.39
CA SER A 61 0.24 4.89 2.64
C SER A 61 -0.93 5.87 2.72
N HIS A 62 -0.67 7.16 2.50
CA HIS A 62 -1.66 8.24 2.56
C HIS A 62 -1.42 9.28 1.46
N PRO A 63 -1.57 8.91 0.17
CA PRO A 63 -1.35 9.84 -0.92
C PRO A 63 -2.47 10.88 -1.02
N ASP A 64 -2.09 12.10 -1.36
CA ASP A 64 -3.01 13.07 -1.94
C ASP A 64 -3.65 12.48 -3.21
N THR A 65 -4.85 12.94 -3.55
CA THR A 65 -5.50 12.49 -4.80
C THR A 65 -4.59 12.83 -5.99
N PRO A 66 -4.13 11.85 -6.77
CA PRO A 66 -3.18 12.12 -7.84
C PRO A 66 -3.77 13.06 -8.90
N GLN A 67 -2.99 14.05 -9.32
CA GLN A 67 -3.39 15.07 -10.27
C GLN A 67 -2.65 14.89 -11.60
N PHE A 68 -3.37 15.06 -12.71
CA PHE A 68 -2.78 15.04 -14.04
C PHE A 68 -2.13 16.39 -14.36
N SER A 69 -0.81 16.41 -14.50
CA SER A 69 -0.10 17.57 -15.07
C SER A 69 -0.11 17.55 -16.60
N GLU A 70 -0.17 16.37 -17.20
CA GLU A 70 -0.45 16.18 -18.62
C GLU A 70 -1.63 15.18 -18.76
N PRO A 71 -2.85 15.68 -19.07
CA PRO A 71 -4.03 14.82 -19.14
C PRO A 71 -3.99 13.89 -20.35
N ALA A 72 -4.66 12.75 -20.23
CA ALA A 72 -4.83 11.83 -21.33
C ALA A 72 -5.63 12.48 -22.49
N GLY A 73 -5.07 12.40 -23.70
CA GLY A 73 -5.67 12.94 -24.91
C GLY A 73 -6.48 11.88 -25.68
N PHE A 74 -6.32 11.85 -27.01
CA PHE A 74 -6.82 10.74 -27.83
C PHE A 74 -6.13 9.40 -27.48
N ASN A 75 -4.88 9.49 -27.03
CA ASN A 75 -4.16 8.35 -26.51
C ASN A 75 -4.34 8.28 -24.99
N GLU A 76 -5.19 7.36 -24.54
CA GLU A 76 -5.60 7.20 -23.15
C GLU A 76 -4.48 6.60 -22.25
N GLN A 77 -3.37 6.16 -22.85
CA GLN A 77 -2.16 5.65 -22.17
C GLN A 77 -1.01 6.67 -22.16
N HIS A 78 -1.17 7.85 -22.76
CA HIS A 78 -0.17 8.92 -22.72
C HIS A 78 -0.63 10.02 -21.77
N TRP A 79 0.03 10.12 -20.62
CA TRP A 79 -0.34 11.03 -19.54
C TRP A 79 0.83 11.27 -18.59
N CYS A 80 0.72 12.30 -17.75
CA CYS A 80 1.58 12.51 -16.59
C CYS A 80 0.73 12.81 -15.35
N ILE A 81 1.01 12.09 -14.26
CA ILE A 81 0.34 12.23 -12.97
C ILE A 81 1.37 12.54 -11.89
N GLU A 82 0.97 13.37 -10.92
CA GLU A 82 1.74 13.75 -9.75
C GLU A 82 0.91 13.52 -8.48
N THR A 83 1.56 13.05 -7.42
CA THR A 83 0.96 12.94 -6.08
C THR A 83 2.04 13.10 -5.02
N THR A 84 1.63 13.45 -3.80
CA THR A 84 2.50 13.51 -2.63
C THR A 84 1.92 12.58 -1.55
N SER A 85 2.78 11.83 -0.87
CA SER A 85 2.42 10.99 0.29
C SER A 85 3.44 11.22 1.39
N GLY A 86 3.10 12.04 2.39
CA GLY A 86 4.05 12.48 3.40
C GLY A 86 5.23 13.24 2.78
N ASP A 87 6.45 12.77 3.05
CA ASP A 87 7.69 13.36 2.53
C ASP A 87 8.08 12.84 1.12
N LEU A 88 7.23 12.03 0.50
CA LEU A 88 7.46 11.40 -0.79
C LEU A 88 6.66 12.12 -1.87
N LYS A 89 7.34 12.73 -2.85
CA LYS A 89 6.71 13.22 -4.07
C LYS A 89 6.92 12.22 -5.19
N VAL A 90 5.83 11.90 -5.88
CA VAL A 90 5.80 10.91 -6.94
C VAL A 90 5.29 11.57 -8.21
N ARG A 91 6.07 11.46 -9.28
CA ARG A 91 5.65 11.84 -10.63
C ARG A 91 5.80 10.65 -11.56
N ILE A 92 4.74 10.30 -12.28
CA ILE A 92 4.73 9.20 -13.22
C ILE A 92 4.35 9.75 -14.59
N GLU A 93 5.19 9.51 -15.59
CA GLU A 93 4.94 9.83 -16.99
C GLU A 93 4.76 8.53 -17.77
N SER A 94 3.60 8.30 -18.39
CA SER A 94 3.41 7.18 -19.31
C SER A 94 3.64 7.62 -20.74
N LYS A 95 4.60 6.99 -21.44
CA LYS A 95 4.97 7.38 -22.81
C LYS A 95 5.07 6.18 -23.75
N PRO A 96 4.62 6.33 -25.01
CA PRO A 96 4.90 5.33 -26.03
C PRO A 96 6.40 5.32 -26.33
N TYR A 97 7.02 4.14 -26.32
CA TYR A 97 8.45 4.01 -26.61
C TYR A 97 8.74 3.11 -27.82
N TRP A 98 7.78 2.27 -28.24
CA TRP A 98 7.83 1.54 -29.50
C TRP A 98 6.44 1.31 -30.10
N ALA A 99 6.43 0.95 -31.39
CA ALA A 99 5.21 0.75 -32.20
C ALA A 99 4.16 1.86 -32.01
N PHE A 100 4.59 3.10 -31.75
CA PHE A 100 3.71 4.24 -31.46
C PHE A 100 2.70 3.99 -30.32
N GLY A 101 2.94 3.00 -29.45
CA GLY A 101 1.99 2.64 -28.40
C GLY A 101 0.74 1.90 -28.91
N LEU A 102 0.85 1.13 -29.99
CA LEU A 102 -0.26 0.31 -30.53
C LEU A 102 -0.74 -0.79 -29.56
N PHE A 103 0.13 -1.24 -28.66
CA PHE A 103 -0.15 -2.25 -27.63
C PHE A 103 0.27 -1.71 -26.25
N THR A 104 -0.23 -2.30 -25.16
CA THR A 104 0.15 -1.91 -23.78
C THR A 104 1.66 -2.04 -23.55
N SER A 105 2.25 -3.13 -24.04
CA SER A 105 3.70 -3.32 -24.03
C SER A 105 4.44 -2.23 -24.82
N GLY A 106 3.76 -1.47 -25.68
CA GLY A 106 4.20 -0.26 -26.38
C GLY A 106 4.59 0.92 -25.49
N TYR A 107 4.18 0.89 -24.21
CA TYR A 107 4.35 1.96 -23.26
C TYR A 107 5.38 1.61 -22.19
N LEU A 108 5.96 2.67 -21.63
CA LEU A 108 6.76 2.62 -20.43
C LEU A 108 6.30 3.72 -19.48
N ASN A 109 6.59 3.55 -18.20
CA ASN A 109 6.46 4.60 -17.20
C ASN A 109 7.85 5.15 -16.84
N VAL A 110 7.99 6.46 -16.83
CA VAL A 110 9.11 7.16 -16.19
C VAL A 110 8.62 7.62 -14.83
N ILE A 111 9.17 7.03 -13.78
CA ILE A 111 8.80 7.25 -12.39
C ILE A 111 9.89 8.11 -11.77
N ARG A 112 9.51 9.26 -11.23
CA ARG A 112 10.40 10.16 -10.48
C ARG A 112 9.92 10.18 -9.04
N LEU A 113 10.83 9.87 -8.14
CA LEU A 113 10.60 9.87 -6.70
C LEU A 113 11.52 10.92 -6.09
N GLU A 114 10.97 11.82 -5.29
CA GLU A 114 11.72 12.77 -4.46
C GLU A 114 11.32 12.57 -3.00
N GLY A 115 12.28 12.68 -2.09
CA GLY A 115 12.08 12.46 -0.65
C GLY A 115 13.19 11.59 -0.05
N PRO A 116 13.09 11.18 1.22
CA PRO A 116 14.12 10.37 1.88
C PRO A 116 14.35 9.00 1.22
N LEU A 117 15.63 8.59 1.10
CA LEU A 117 16.02 7.32 0.47
C LEU A 117 15.26 6.10 1.01
N HIS A 118 15.11 5.98 2.34
CA HIS A 118 14.45 4.82 2.96
C HIS A 118 12.97 4.70 2.53
N LEU A 119 12.25 5.82 2.39
CA LEU A 119 10.86 5.82 1.92
C LEU A 119 10.76 5.42 0.45
N ARG A 120 11.66 5.95 -0.40
CA ARG A 120 11.68 5.60 -1.83
C ARG A 120 12.05 4.13 -2.03
N ALA A 121 13.08 3.66 -1.33
CA ALA A 121 13.50 2.27 -1.35
C ALA A 121 12.35 1.36 -0.93
N ARG A 122 11.66 1.69 0.17
CA ARG A 122 10.53 0.92 0.66
C ARG A 122 9.38 0.86 -0.34
N LEU A 123 9.00 1.99 -0.92
CA LEU A 123 7.97 2.05 -1.97
C LEU A 123 8.32 1.15 -3.15
N ILE A 124 9.58 1.16 -3.59
CA ILE A 124 10.04 0.34 -4.70
C ILE A 124 10.05 -1.15 -4.35
N PHE A 125 10.48 -1.51 -3.15
CA PHE A 125 10.44 -2.89 -2.66
C PHE A 125 9.02 -3.46 -2.69
N ASP A 126 8.05 -2.75 -2.11
CA ASP A 126 6.65 -3.17 -2.08
C ASP A 126 6.01 -3.17 -3.47
N THR A 127 6.40 -2.23 -4.34
CA THR A 127 5.92 -2.19 -5.73
C THR A 127 6.40 -3.43 -6.49
N VAL A 128 7.70 -3.75 -6.40
CA VAL A 128 8.28 -4.90 -7.11
C VAL A 128 7.71 -6.22 -6.61
N SER A 129 7.49 -6.38 -5.29
CA SER A 129 6.92 -7.60 -4.74
C SER A 129 5.44 -7.79 -5.10
N SER A 130 4.71 -6.70 -5.33
CA SER A 130 3.31 -6.76 -5.79
C SER A 130 3.15 -7.07 -7.29
N LEU A 131 4.22 -6.93 -8.09
CA LEU A 131 4.21 -7.21 -9.51
C LEU A 131 4.54 -8.67 -9.81
N GLY A 132 3.85 -9.27 -10.77
CA GLY A 132 4.15 -10.63 -11.27
C GLY A 132 5.35 -10.70 -12.22
N HIS A 133 6.05 -9.60 -12.45
CA HIS A 133 7.21 -9.49 -13.32
C HIS A 133 8.15 -8.39 -12.84
N HIS A 134 9.38 -8.39 -13.34
CA HIS A 134 10.32 -7.31 -13.07
C HIS A 134 10.02 -6.09 -13.96
N PRO A 135 9.82 -4.88 -13.40
CA PRO A 135 9.44 -3.71 -14.18
C PRO A 135 10.56 -3.21 -15.11
N TRP A 136 11.82 -3.57 -14.84
CA TRP A 136 12.96 -3.20 -15.70
C TRP A 136 13.19 -4.16 -16.87
N GLU A 137 12.37 -5.21 -17.05
CA GLU A 137 12.48 -6.14 -18.18
C GLU A 137 11.63 -5.67 -19.37
N PHE A 138 12.29 -5.08 -20.36
CA PHE A 138 11.60 -4.51 -21.52
C PHE A 138 11.47 -5.52 -22.66
N ALA A 139 10.29 -5.52 -23.30
CA ALA A 139 10.06 -6.32 -24.50
C ALA A 139 10.97 -5.91 -25.67
N HIS A 140 11.33 -4.62 -25.76
CA HIS A 140 12.08 -4.07 -26.90
C HIS A 140 13.26 -3.18 -26.48
N TRP A 141 14.36 -3.80 -26.08
CA TRP A 141 15.60 -3.13 -25.63
C TRP A 141 16.14 -2.05 -26.60
N ARG A 142 16.16 -2.31 -27.92
CA ARG A 142 16.63 -1.30 -28.90
C ARG A 142 15.77 -0.04 -28.93
N SER A 143 14.48 -0.17 -28.66
CA SER A 143 13.57 0.97 -28.59
C SER A 143 13.75 1.71 -27.27
N LEU A 144 13.95 0.99 -26.17
CA LEU A 144 14.33 1.58 -24.89
C LEU A 144 15.61 2.40 -25.02
N ASP A 145 16.67 1.87 -25.63
CA ASP A 145 17.92 2.59 -25.84
C ASP A 145 17.75 3.89 -26.64
N ARG A 146 16.86 3.89 -27.64
CA ARG A 146 16.53 5.10 -28.40
C ARG A 146 15.74 6.09 -27.55
N PHE A 147 14.79 5.59 -26.76
CA PHE A 147 14.00 6.39 -25.85
C PHE A 147 14.91 7.08 -24.82
N THR A 148 15.77 6.34 -24.15
CA THR A 148 16.64 6.88 -23.10
C THR A 148 17.65 7.89 -23.65
N LYS A 149 18.29 7.61 -24.80
CA LYS A 149 19.17 8.58 -25.48
C LYS A 149 18.49 9.91 -25.80
N LYS A 150 17.18 9.89 -26.06
CA LYS A 150 16.41 11.08 -26.41
C LYS A 150 15.86 11.81 -25.17
N HIS A 151 15.35 11.08 -24.20
CA HIS A 151 14.54 11.63 -23.10
C HIS A 151 15.24 11.63 -21.73
N THR A 152 16.18 10.73 -21.50
CA THR A 152 16.86 10.52 -20.20
C THR A 152 18.33 10.18 -20.45
N LYS A 153 19.11 11.17 -20.92
CA LYS A 153 20.47 10.96 -21.47
C LYS A 153 21.44 10.26 -20.52
N ASP A 154 21.24 10.41 -19.21
CA ASP A 154 22.11 9.86 -18.18
C ASP A 154 21.68 8.45 -17.72
N ILE A 155 20.56 7.94 -18.22
CA ILE A 155 20.01 6.63 -17.84
C ILE A 155 20.20 5.64 -18.99
N THR A 156 21.00 4.61 -18.76
CA THR A 156 21.10 3.45 -19.65
C THR A 156 20.14 2.35 -19.18
N SER A 157 19.83 1.40 -20.07
CA SER A 157 19.07 0.20 -19.70
C SER A 157 19.68 -0.52 -18.50
N LYS A 158 21.02 -0.67 -18.50
CA LYS A 158 21.76 -1.37 -17.46
C LYS A 158 21.73 -0.60 -16.13
N SER A 159 21.99 0.71 -16.18
CA SER A 159 21.96 1.54 -14.97
C SER A 159 20.56 1.67 -14.39
N ASN A 160 19.52 1.62 -15.23
CA ASN A 160 18.14 1.55 -14.77
C ASN A 160 17.87 0.26 -13.98
N GLU A 161 18.24 -0.90 -14.53
CA GLU A 161 18.11 -2.19 -13.83
C GLU A 161 18.90 -2.22 -12.51
N GLU A 162 20.16 -1.75 -12.54
CA GLU A 162 21.00 -1.66 -11.33
C GLU A 162 20.36 -0.73 -10.27
N LEU A 163 19.75 0.40 -10.68
CA LEU A 163 19.08 1.32 -9.76
C LEU A 163 17.85 0.68 -9.08
N TRP A 164 17.02 -0.05 -9.84
CA TRP A 164 15.90 -0.80 -9.26
C TRP A 164 16.38 -1.79 -8.20
N LYS A 165 17.39 -2.60 -8.53
CA LYS A 165 17.94 -3.62 -7.61
C LYS A 165 18.54 -2.98 -6.36
N ASN A 166 19.30 -1.90 -6.52
CA ASN A 166 19.91 -1.21 -5.39
C ASN A 166 18.86 -0.61 -4.43
N LEU A 167 17.74 -0.10 -4.93
CA LEU A 167 16.63 0.38 -4.08
C LEU A 167 15.94 -0.76 -3.33
N VAL A 168 15.70 -1.90 -4.00
CA VAL A 168 15.15 -3.11 -3.36
C VAL A 168 16.09 -3.62 -2.27
N ASP A 169 17.39 -3.70 -2.56
CA ASP A 169 18.41 -4.14 -1.60
C ASP A 169 18.54 -3.17 -0.42
N ALA A 170 18.47 -1.86 -0.66
CA ALA A 170 18.47 -0.86 0.40
C ALA A 170 17.29 -1.03 1.36
N ALA A 171 16.07 -1.25 0.84
CA ALA A 171 14.91 -1.52 1.67
C ALA A 171 15.04 -2.84 2.45
N ARG A 172 15.53 -3.90 1.80
CA ARG A 172 15.78 -5.19 2.45
C ARG A 172 16.76 -5.05 3.62
N GLN A 173 17.83 -4.26 3.43
CA GLN A 173 18.81 -4.00 4.46
C GLN A 173 18.19 -3.23 5.64
N THR A 174 17.40 -2.18 5.39
CA THR A 174 16.67 -1.45 6.45
C THR A 174 15.76 -2.38 7.26
N LEU A 175 14.95 -3.21 6.59
CA LEU A 175 14.07 -4.16 7.27
C LEU A 175 14.85 -5.22 8.05
N SER A 176 15.98 -5.69 7.51
CA SER A 176 16.86 -6.61 8.22
C SER A 176 17.45 -5.98 9.50
N GLU A 177 17.80 -4.70 9.45
CA GLU A 177 18.30 -3.94 10.60
C GLU A 177 17.20 -3.75 11.65
N GLU A 178 15.96 -3.44 11.24
CA GLU A 178 14.81 -3.33 12.15
C GLU A 178 14.52 -4.67 12.86
N ILE A 179 14.54 -5.78 12.13
CA ILE A 179 14.39 -7.13 12.72
C ILE A 179 15.50 -7.40 13.73
N ALA A 180 16.75 -7.05 13.39
CA ALA A 180 17.89 -7.27 14.29
C ALA A 180 17.79 -6.43 15.56
N ALA A 181 17.43 -5.15 15.45
CA ALA A 181 17.23 -4.26 16.59
C ALA A 181 16.10 -4.75 17.50
N MET A 182 14.99 -5.22 16.91
CA MET A 182 13.88 -5.77 17.69
C MET A 182 14.25 -7.10 18.38
N ALA A 183 15.08 -7.93 17.74
CA ALA A 183 15.60 -9.15 18.35
C ALA A 183 16.49 -8.86 19.57
N GLU A 184 17.39 -7.87 19.47
CA GLU A 184 18.23 -7.45 20.60
C GLU A 184 17.38 -6.93 21.76
N ARG A 185 16.40 -6.08 21.47
CA ARG A 185 15.45 -5.58 22.48
C ARG A 185 14.66 -6.72 23.13
N ALA A 186 14.24 -7.71 22.34
CA ALA A 186 13.51 -8.86 22.85
C ALA A 186 14.35 -9.70 23.82
N GLU A 187 15.64 -9.90 23.53
CA GLU A 187 16.56 -10.59 24.44
C GLU A 187 16.74 -9.84 25.77
N GLU A 188 16.81 -8.50 25.75
CA GLU A 188 16.89 -7.70 26.98
C GLU A 188 15.63 -7.88 27.84
N ILE A 189 14.45 -7.70 27.25
CA ILE A 189 13.17 -7.75 27.99
C ILE A 189 12.90 -9.16 28.51
N LEU A 190 13.21 -10.20 27.74
CA LEU A 190 13.10 -11.59 28.20
C LEU A 190 13.95 -11.83 29.46
N LYS A 191 15.19 -11.33 29.51
CA LYS A 191 16.04 -11.48 30.71
C LYS A 191 15.46 -10.79 31.95
N LEU A 192 14.72 -9.70 31.76
CA LEU A 192 14.06 -8.98 32.87
C LEU A 192 12.79 -9.68 33.35
N GLY A 193 12.10 -10.37 32.44
CA GLY A 193 10.85 -11.08 32.70
C GLY A 193 11.02 -12.56 33.08
N GLU A 194 12.24 -13.04 33.34
CA GLU A 194 12.52 -14.46 33.66
C GLU A 194 11.72 -14.98 34.87
N ASP A 195 11.38 -14.09 35.82
CA ASP A 195 10.61 -14.43 37.02
C ASP A 195 9.08 -14.44 36.79
N SER A 196 8.61 -14.17 35.58
CA SER A 196 7.17 -14.18 35.23
C SER A 196 6.64 -15.60 35.09
N ASP A 197 5.46 -15.88 35.66
CA ASP A 197 4.79 -17.18 35.57
C ASP A 197 4.49 -17.60 34.11
N ASP A 198 4.34 -16.62 33.20
CA ASP A 198 4.04 -16.84 31.78
C ASP A 198 5.29 -16.78 30.88
N PHE A 199 6.50 -16.78 31.44
CA PHE A 199 7.76 -16.55 30.70
C PHE A 199 7.93 -17.47 29.47
N ASP A 200 7.69 -18.77 29.62
CA ASP A 200 7.86 -19.73 28.52
C ASP A 200 6.92 -19.45 27.34
N ALA A 201 5.68 -19.03 27.64
CA ALA A 201 4.70 -18.68 26.62
C ALA A 201 5.12 -17.42 25.86
N TRP A 202 5.57 -16.39 26.60
CA TRP A 202 6.09 -15.17 25.99
C TRP A 202 7.34 -15.42 25.16
N GLN A 203 8.27 -16.23 25.67
CA GLN A 203 9.49 -16.58 24.94
C GLN A 203 9.17 -17.29 23.62
N HIS A 204 8.19 -18.21 23.62
CA HIS A 204 7.75 -18.88 22.40
C HIS A 204 7.12 -17.90 21.42
N ALA A 205 6.17 -17.06 21.87
CA ALA A 205 5.49 -16.09 21.01
C ALA A 205 6.48 -15.11 20.36
N ILE A 206 7.43 -14.59 21.14
CA ILE A 206 8.49 -13.69 20.66
C ILE A 206 9.38 -14.36 19.61
N LYS A 207 9.81 -15.61 19.85
CA LYS A 207 10.63 -16.36 18.89
C LYS A 207 9.87 -16.63 17.59
N ASP A 208 8.59 -16.94 17.68
CA ASP A 208 7.74 -17.19 16.52
C ASP A 208 7.56 -15.91 15.69
N ASP A 209 7.22 -14.77 16.31
CA ASP A 209 7.05 -13.53 15.57
C ASP A 209 8.38 -13.05 14.93
N LEU A 210 9.53 -13.24 15.60
CA LEU A 210 10.85 -13.02 14.99
C LEU A 210 11.10 -13.93 13.78
N HIS A 211 10.70 -15.21 13.87
CA HIS A 211 10.82 -16.14 12.76
C HIS A 211 9.92 -15.73 11.59
N MET A 212 8.67 -15.32 11.87
CA MET A 212 7.73 -14.83 10.87
C MET A 212 8.24 -13.56 10.18
N ALA A 213 8.85 -12.62 10.91
CA ALA A 213 9.44 -11.42 10.33
C ALA A 213 10.57 -11.78 9.34
N LYS A 214 11.46 -12.71 9.71
CA LYS A 214 12.54 -13.18 8.84
C LYS A 214 12.02 -13.91 7.60
N GLN A 215 11.00 -14.74 7.76
CA GLN A 215 10.38 -15.45 6.64
C GLN A 215 9.71 -14.46 5.67
N ALA A 216 8.95 -13.50 6.19
CA ALA A 216 8.32 -12.48 5.36
C ALA A 216 9.35 -11.65 4.56
N LEU A 217 10.49 -11.30 5.17
CA LEU A 217 11.58 -10.62 4.47
C LEU A 217 12.22 -11.47 3.36
N ALA A 218 12.32 -12.79 3.57
CA ALA A 218 12.83 -13.71 2.55
C ALA A 218 11.87 -13.88 1.35
N GLU A 219 10.59 -13.61 1.57
CA GLU A 219 9.52 -13.64 0.55
C GLU A 219 9.24 -12.25 -0.05
N ASP A 220 10.07 -11.25 0.23
CA ASP A 220 9.92 -9.85 -0.21
C ASP A 220 8.59 -9.20 0.21
N ASN A 221 8.03 -9.67 1.33
CA ASN A 221 6.75 -9.24 1.86
C ASN A 221 6.95 -8.22 2.99
N GLY A 222 7.17 -6.97 2.62
CA GLY A 222 7.38 -5.85 3.55
C GLY A 222 6.25 -5.68 4.58
N PRO A 223 4.97 -5.66 4.16
CA PRO A 223 3.84 -5.61 5.09
C PRO A 223 3.77 -6.81 6.04
N GLY A 224 4.27 -7.98 5.61
CA GLY A 224 4.42 -9.16 6.46
C GLY A 224 5.44 -8.96 7.59
N VAL A 225 6.57 -8.33 7.28
CA VAL A 225 7.60 -7.96 8.27
C VAL A 225 7.01 -7.03 9.32
N GLU A 226 6.40 -5.92 8.90
CA GLU A 226 5.81 -4.93 9.81
C GLU A 226 4.74 -5.52 10.71
N ARG A 227 3.86 -6.37 10.17
CA ARG A 227 2.84 -7.06 10.96
C ARG A 227 3.43 -8.01 11.99
N ALA A 228 4.55 -8.66 11.71
CA ALA A 228 5.24 -9.50 12.67
C ALA A 228 5.95 -8.66 13.75
N LEU A 229 6.64 -7.58 13.35
CA LEU A 229 7.29 -6.67 14.29
C LEU A 229 6.31 -5.96 15.21
N ALA A 230 5.12 -5.58 14.74
CA ALA A 230 4.09 -4.97 15.57
C ALA A 230 3.54 -5.93 16.64
N ARG A 231 3.36 -7.23 16.31
CA ARG A 231 2.96 -8.26 17.27
C ARG A 231 4.05 -8.53 18.31
N LEU A 232 5.29 -8.58 17.84
CA LEU A 232 6.47 -8.68 18.71
C LEU A 232 6.54 -7.48 19.67
N GLU A 233 6.44 -6.26 19.17
CA GLU A 233 6.45 -5.05 19.99
C GLU A 233 5.32 -5.05 21.04
N ALA A 234 4.11 -5.45 20.65
CA ALA A 234 2.99 -5.57 21.59
C ALA A 234 3.26 -6.60 22.71
N SER A 235 3.94 -7.70 22.39
CA SER A 235 4.35 -8.71 23.37
C SER A 235 5.44 -8.17 24.31
N LEU A 236 6.42 -7.45 23.76
CA LEU A 236 7.49 -6.83 24.53
C LEU A 236 6.98 -5.77 25.51
N ILE A 237 6.00 -4.96 25.09
CA ILE A 237 5.37 -3.95 25.97
C ILE A 237 4.67 -4.61 27.16
N GLN A 238 3.99 -5.73 26.94
CA GLN A 238 3.28 -6.46 28.00
C GLN A 238 4.24 -7.15 28.98
N LEU A 239 5.37 -7.65 28.48
CA LEU A 239 6.35 -8.34 29.30
C LEU A 239 7.28 -7.37 30.07
N ASP A 240 7.48 -6.15 29.59
CA ASP A 240 8.44 -5.21 30.18
C ASP A 240 8.00 -4.76 31.59
N PRO A 241 8.70 -5.19 32.66
CA PRO A 241 8.33 -4.84 34.04
C PRO A 241 8.57 -3.36 34.35
N ARG A 242 9.32 -2.64 33.51
CA ARG A 242 9.57 -1.20 33.66
C ARG A 242 8.34 -0.38 33.25
N LEU A 243 7.43 -0.97 32.48
CA LEU A 243 6.24 -0.33 31.95
C LEU A 243 5.00 -0.55 32.82
N GLU A 244 5.15 -1.04 34.07
CA GLU A 244 4.05 -1.20 35.03
C GLU A 244 3.14 0.04 35.01
N SER A 245 2.03 -0.10 34.31
CA SER A 245 1.02 0.94 34.22
C SER A 245 0.35 1.03 35.59
N ALA A 246 0.41 2.21 36.21
CA ALA A 246 -0.41 2.48 37.38
C ALA A 246 -1.85 2.12 37.00
N HIS A 247 -2.45 1.16 37.70
CA HIS A 247 -3.83 0.76 37.48
C HIS A 247 -4.72 2.01 37.55
N VAL A 248 -5.15 2.51 36.39
CA VAL A 248 -6.13 3.59 36.32
C VAL A 248 -7.48 2.91 36.38
N GLU A 249 -8.06 2.91 37.57
CA GLU A 249 -9.42 2.43 37.79
C GLU A 249 -10.36 3.21 36.86
N ALA A 250 -11.11 2.48 36.02
CA ALA A 250 -12.06 3.12 35.12
C ALA A 250 -13.01 4.01 35.95
N PRO A 251 -13.23 5.28 35.57
CA PRO A 251 -14.11 6.15 36.33
C PRO A 251 -15.47 5.46 36.53
N PRO A 252 -15.97 5.34 37.76
CA PRO A 252 -17.22 4.61 38.05
C PRO A 252 -18.45 5.27 37.42
N VAL A 253 -18.30 6.50 36.93
CA VAL A 253 -19.35 7.28 36.29
C VAL A 253 -19.11 7.30 34.79
N ARG A 254 -19.86 6.44 34.08
CA ARG A 254 -20.16 6.69 32.67
C ARG A 254 -21.04 7.94 32.65
N PHE A 255 -20.49 9.10 32.33
CA PHE A 255 -21.29 10.26 31.99
C PHE A 255 -21.99 9.95 30.66
N ALA A 256 -23.14 9.29 30.73
CA ALA A 256 -24.17 9.48 29.73
C ALA A 256 -24.48 10.97 29.79
N THR A 257 -24.13 11.70 28.73
CA THR A 257 -24.61 13.07 28.56
C THR A 257 -26.13 13.01 28.55
N ASP A 258 -26.73 13.49 29.65
CA ASP A 258 -28.17 13.57 29.84
C ASP A 258 -28.80 14.40 28.71
N PHE A 259 -29.35 13.70 27.73
CA PHE A 259 -30.36 14.21 26.83
C PHE A 259 -31.58 13.31 27.00
N GLU A 260 -32.34 13.44 28.09
CA GLU A 260 -33.75 13.07 28.04
C GLU A 260 -34.65 14.03 28.83
N GLN A 261 -35.50 14.69 28.05
CA GLN A 261 -36.78 15.22 28.45
C GLN A 261 -37.64 14.11 29.05
N GLN A 262 -38.25 14.42 30.20
CA GLN A 262 -39.58 14.01 30.63
C GLN A 262 -40.25 12.87 29.84
N ASN A 263 -40.33 11.69 30.44
CA ASN A 263 -41.63 11.13 30.82
C ASN A 263 -41.51 9.94 31.78
N ASN A 264 -42.29 10.03 32.85
CA ASN A 264 -42.57 8.94 33.79
C ASN A 264 -43.21 7.75 33.05
N HIS A 265 -42.57 6.58 33.07
CA HIS A 265 -43.25 5.31 33.28
C HIS A 265 -42.26 4.25 33.78
N SER A 266 -42.61 3.62 34.91
CA SER A 266 -41.89 2.49 35.48
C SER A 266 -41.94 1.28 34.55
N VAL A 267 -40.79 0.70 34.19
CA VAL A 267 -40.75 -0.63 33.55
C VAL A 267 -39.61 -1.45 34.17
N GLY A 268 -39.99 -2.59 34.75
CA GLY A 268 -39.09 -3.56 35.36
C GLY A 268 -38.24 -4.29 34.32
N ALA A 269 -37.02 -4.61 34.73
CA ALA A 269 -36.05 -5.38 33.93
C ALA A 269 -36.63 -6.74 33.52
N SER A 270 -36.85 -6.92 32.22
CA SER A 270 -37.24 -8.20 31.62
C SER A 270 -36.15 -8.62 30.65
N SER A 271 -35.61 -9.82 30.90
CA SER A 271 -34.59 -10.52 30.12
C SER A 271 -34.89 -10.55 28.62
N LEU A 272 -33.94 -10.12 27.79
CA LEU A 272 -33.99 -10.08 26.32
C LEU A 272 -33.82 -11.46 25.67
N THR A 273 -34.67 -12.42 26.05
CA THR A 273 -34.77 -13.73 25.38
C THR A 273 -36.23 -14.14 25.26
N LYS A 274 -37.01 -13.39 24.49
CA LYS A 274 -38.27 -13.82 23.88
C LYS A 274 -38.53 -12.96 22.64
N LEU A 275 -38.40 -13.58 21.48
CA LEU A 275 -38.88 -13.03 20.21
C LEU A 275 -40.39 -13.31 20.16
N ASP A 276 -41.20 -12.25 20.24
CA ASP A 276 -42.64 -12.36 19.97
C ASP A 276 -42.87 -12.40 18.46
N HIS A 277 -43.49 -13.50 18.03
CA HIS A 277 -44.02 -13.67 16.69
C HIS A 277 -45.24 -12.77 16.50
N GLU A 278 -45.06 -11.54 16.01
CA GLU A 278 -46.09 -10.78 15.27
C GLU A 278 -45.55 -9.43 14.79
N GLU A 279 -44.55 -9.43 13.91
CA GLU A 279 -44.34 -8.33 12.96
C GLU A 279 -43.52 -8.85 11.77
N SER A 280 -44.25 -9.29 10.75
CA SER A 280 -43.70 -9.77 9.49
C SER A 280 -43.14 -8.58 8.69
N ILE A 281 -41.84 -8.33 8.79
CA ILE A 281 -41.13 -7.43 7.87
C ILE A 281 -41.08 -8.13 6.50
N PRO A 282 -41.62 -7.54 5.42
CA PRO A 282 -41.62 -8.20 4.12
C PRO A 282 -40.19 -8.26 3.58
N PHE A 283 -39.70 -9.49 3.37
CA PHE A 283 -38.41 -9.76 2.76
C PHE A 283 -38.56 -9.62 1.24
N VAL A 284 -37.93 -8.60 0.65
CA VAL A 284 -37.90 -8.43 -0.81
C VAL A 284 -36.69 -9.19 -1.35
N ASP A 285 -36.96 -10.30 -2.02
CA ASP A 285 -35.95 -11.11 -2.73
C ASP A 285 -35.70 -10.53 -4.13
N LEU A 286 -34.49 -10.01 -4.34
CA LEU A 286 -34.06 -9.37 -5.59
C LEU A 286 -33.44 -10.35 -6.59
N SER A 287 -33.59 -11.66 -6.40
CA SER A 287 -32.95 -12.68 -7.24
C SER A 287 -33.85 -13.34 -8.30
N SER A 288 -35.10 -12.91 -8.44
CA SER A 288 -36.01 -13.46 -9.46
C SER A 288 -36.03 -12.62 -10.75
N PRO A 289 -36.02 -13.26 -11.94
CA PRO A 289 -35.98 -12.54 -13.21
C PRO A 289 -37.32 -11.87 -13.48
N THR A 290 -37.27 -10.56 -13.79
CA THR A 290 -38.43 -9.77 -14.23
C THR A 290 -39.05 -10.38 -15.48
N ALA A 291 -40.25 -10.94 -15.34
CA ALA A 291 -41.11 -11.25 -16.47
C ALA A 291 -41.74 -9.95 -16.98
N GLU A 292 -41.59 -9.74 -18.29
CA GLU A 292 -42.29 -8.74 -19.08
C GLU A 292 -43.81 -8.90 -18.89
N GLU A 293 -44.54 -7.80 -18.68
CA GLU A 293 -45.98 -7.77 -18.91
C GLU A 293 -46.33 -6.66 -19.91
N GLU A 294 -46.86 -7.15 -21.02
CA GLU A 294 -47.52 -6.47 -22.12
C GLU A 294 -48.76 -5.68 -21.67
N GLU A 295 -48.97 -4.57 -22.38
CA GLU A 295 -50.23 -3.97 -22.84
C GLU A 295 -51.40 -3.74 -21.87
N GLN A 296 -51.76 -2.45 -21.74
CA GLN A 296 -52.99 -1.92 -22.36
C GLN A 296 -52.82 -0.46 -22.78
#